data_AF-A0A818GFN1-F1
#
_entry.id   AF-A0A818GFN1-F1
#
_cell.length_a   1.000
_cell.length_b   1.000
_cell.length_c   1.000
_cell.angle_alpha   90.00
_cell.angle_beta   90.00
_cell.angle_gamma   90.00
#
_symmetry.space_group_name_H-M   'P 1'
#
loop_
_entity.id
_entity.type
_entity.pdbx_description
1 polymer ?
#
loop_
_entity_poly.entity_id
_entity_poly.type
_entity_poly.pdbx_seq_one_letter_code
_entity_poly.pdbx_strand_id
1 'polypeptide(L)'
;MSKIQPAYPSINYPHTTWTDRLYAQVLTFLLFNVGDTLGRMISSKIQIPSLLRARFLFFLCLLRFLFIPLFGLCHFPNTNGFPYVFKNDFIYALIVLLFSMSHGYCNSINMMYAPRRVHAQLSSTVGALMLMALTSGIFVGSVLSYGVVALYGDDKAPNNLFFQ
;
A
#
# COMPACT_ATOMS: atom_id res chain seq x y z
N MET A 1 -1.91 45.69 -4.12
CA MET A 1 -1.91 44.25 -4.48
C MET A 1 -3.13 43.60 -3.83
N SER A 2 -4.24 43.51 -4.56
CA SER A 2 -5.47 42.90 -4.07
C SER A 2 -5.30 41.38 -4.05
N LYS A 3 -5.48 40.78 -2.88
CA LYS A 3 -5.69 39.32 -2.79
C LYS A 3 -7.08 39.06 -3.33
N ILE A 4 -7.15 38.60 -4.58
CA ILE A 4 -8.35 38.01 -5.16
C ILE A 4 -8.65 36.78 -4.32
N GLN A 5 -9.63 36.88 -3.42
CA GLN A 5 -10.19 35.72 -2.75
C GLN A 5 -11.11 35.00 -3.75
N PRO A 6 -10.97 33.69 -3.93
CA PRO A 6 -11.90 32.93 -4.76
C PRO A 6 -13.30 32.97 -4.12
N ALA A 7 -14.32 33.22 -4.94
CA ALA A 7 -15.73 33.34 -4.56
C ALA A 7 -16.40 31.98 -4.25
N TYR A 8 -15.68 31.04 -3.66
CA TYR A 8 -16.31 29.87 -3.05
C TYR A 8 -16.57 30.19 -1.56
N PRO A 9 -17.77 29.93 -1.04
CA PRO A 9 -18.00 30.04 0.39
C PRO A 9 -17.03 29.07 1.10
N SER A 10 -16.23 29.58 2.02
CA SER A 10 -15.47 28.76 2.97
C SER A 10 -16.46 28.13 3.94
N ILE A 11 -17.12 27.07 3.47
CA ILE A 11 -17.94 26.24 4.35
C ILE A 11 -16.98 25.73 5.43
N ASN A 12 -17.15 26.26 6.64
CA ASN A 12 -16.44 25.79 7.83
C ASN A 12 -16.99 24.40 8.16
N TYR A 13 -16.47 23.39 7.49
CA TYR A 13 -16.66 22.01 7.93
C TYR A 13 -15.95 21.88 9.27
N PRO A 14 -16.60 21.37 10.33
CA PRO A 14 -15.87 20.99 11.53
C PRO A 14 -14.86 19.93 11.10
N HIS A 15 -13.59 20.32 10.99
CA HIS A 15 -12.47 19.42 10.73
C HIS A 15 -12.28 18.55 11.96
N THR A 16 -13.10 17.52 12.07
CA THR A 16 -12.88 16.47 13.04
C THR A 16 -11.73 15.61 12.52
N THR A 17 -10.78 15.29 13.39
CA THR A 17 -9.64 14.40 13.06
C THR A 17 -10.10 13.07 12.47
N TRP A 18 -11.35 12.65 12.77
CA TRP A 18 -12.03 11.51 12.20
C TRP A 18 -12.32 11.70 10.70
N THR A 19 -12.94 12.80 10.30
CA THR A 19 -13.26 13.08 8.89
C THR A 19 -12.00 13.10 8.02
N ASP A 20 -10.94 13.78 8.47
CA ASP A 20 -9.72 13.93 7.68
C ASP A 20 -8.93 12.61 7.57
N ARG A 21 -8.83 11.84 8.65
CA ARG A 21 -8.15 10.52 8.63
C ARG A 21 -8.92 9.49 7.82
N LEU A 22 -10.24 9.43 8.00
CA LEU A 22 -11.09 8.51 7.25
C LEU A 22 -11.07 8.85 5.76
N TYR A 23 -11.10 10.14 5.40
CA TYR A 23 -10.99 10.56 4.01
C TYR A 23 -9.68 10.09 3.36
N ALA A 24 -8.53 10.33 4.01
CA ALA A 24 -7.23 9.91 3.50
C ALA A 24 -7.11 8.37 3.37
N GLN A 25 -7.62 7.63 4.36
CA GLN A 25 -7.64 6.17 4.33
C GLN A 25 -8.52 5.66 3.18
N VAL A 26 -9.77 6.12 3.10
CA VAL A 26 -10.73 5.70 2.07
C VAL A 26 -10.21 6.03 0.67
N LEU A 27 -9.66 7.22 0.46
CA LEU A 27 -9.08 7.61 -0.83
C LEU A 27 -7.88 6.73 -1.20
N THR A 28 -6.99 6.45 -0.25
CA THR A 28 -5.85 5.55 -0.47
C THR A 28 -6.31 4.13 -0.80
N PHE A 29 -7.32 3.60 -0.09
CA PHE A 29 -7.90 2.29 -0.38
C PHE A 29 -8.57 2.25 -1.76
N LEU A 30 -9.29 3.31 -2.14
CA LEU A 30 -9.96 3.40 -3.44
C LEU A 30 -8.93 3.42 -4.58
N LEU A 31 -7.93 4.30 -4.49
CA LEU A 31 -6.84 4.39 -5.46
C LEU A 31 -6.07 3.08 -5.56
N PHE A 32 -5.83 2.41 -4.42
CA PHE A 32 -5.20 1.10 -4.41
C PHE A 32 -6.05 0.07 -5.14
N ASN A 33 -7.34 -0.07 -4.83
CA ASN A 33 -8.19 -1.06 -5.50
C ASN A 33 -8.33 -0.81 -7.02
N VAL A 34 -8.47 0.46 -7.43
CA VAL A 34 -8.52 0.84 -8.86
C VAL A 34 -7.20 0.50 -9.56
N GLY A 35 -6.07 0.90 -8.97
CA GLY A 35 -4.74 0.60 -9.50
C GLY A 35 -4.47 -0.90 -9.62
N ASP A 36 -4.82 -1.68 -8.59
CA ASP A 36 -4.63 -3.14 -8.58
C ASP A 36 -5.43 -3.78 -9.73
N THR A 37 -6.70 -3.39 -9.88
CA THR A 37 -7.57 -3.88 -10.95
C THR A 37 -7.00 -3.59 -12.33
N LEU A 38 -6.54 -2.35 -12.57
CA LEU A 38 -5.88 -1.99 -13.83
C LEU A 38 -4.61 -2.81 -14.07
N GLY A 39 -3.80 -3.01 -13.04
CA GLY A 39 -2.60 -3.86 -13.09
C GLY A 39 -2.91 -5.31 -13.49
N ARG A 40 -3.99 -5.89 -12.94
CA ARG A 40 -4.47 -7.24 -13.31
C ARG A 40 -4.98 -7.30 -14.75
N MET A 41 -5.73 -6.28 -15.19
CA MET A 41 -6.21 -6.18 -16.58
C MET A 41 -5.03 -6.11 -17.56
N ILE A 42 -4.02 -5.30 -17.26
CA ILE A 42 -2.79 -5.20 -18.05
C ILE A 42 -2.05 -6.54 -18.05
N SER A 43 -1.95 -7.24 -16.91
CA SER A 43 -1.34 -8.58 -16.83
C SER A 43 -2.05 -9.63 -17.69
N SER A 44 -3.36 -9.49 -17.88
CA SER A 44 -4.15 -10.39 -18.74
C SER A 44 -3.89 -10.12 -20.23
N LYS A 45 -3.74 -8.85 -20.61
CA LYS A 45 -3.54 -8.42 -22.01
C LYS A 45 -2.07 -8.47 -22.46
N ILE A 46 -1.13 -8.13 -21.60
CA ILE A 46 0.31 -8.02 -21.90
C ILE A 46 1.08 -9.07 -21.12
N GLN A 47 1.30 -10.22 -21.76
CA GLN A 47 2.18 -11.26 -21.27
C GLN A 47 3.62 -10.99 -21.72
N ILE A 48 4.42 -10.32 -20.88
CA ILE A 48 5.85 -10.05 -21.13
C ILE A 48 6.60 -11.37 -21.38
N PRO A 49 7.51 -11.51 -22.35
CA PRO A 49 8.25 -12.75 -22.63
C PRO A 49 9.01 -13.31 -21.40
N SER A 50 9.08 -14.64 -21.30
CA SER A 50 9.51 -15.38 -20.09
C SER A 50 10.94 -15.11 -19.62
N LEU A 51 11.83 -14.65 -20.50
CA LEU A 51 13.27 -14.46 -20.23
C LEU A 51 13.60 -13.17 -19.46
N LEU A 52 12.88 -12.08 -19.71
CA LEU A 52 13.07 -10.79 -19.02
C LEU A 52 12.22 -10.68 -17.74
N ARG A 53 11.27 -11.59 -17.56
CA ARG A 53 10.19 -11.48 -16.57
C ARG A 53 10.65 -11.65 -15.13
N ALA A 54 11.50 -12.64 -14.84
CA ALA A 54 11.96 -12.90 -13.47
C ALA A 54 12.77 -11.73 -12.92
N ARG A 55 13.64 -11.14 -13.75
CA ARG A 55 14.47 -9.97 -13.41
C ARG A 55 13.61 -8.72 -13.23
N PHE A 56 12.59 -8.53 -14.07
CA PHE A 56 11.65 -7.41 -13.95
C PHE A 56 10.76 -7.53 -12.71
N LEU A 57 10.25 -8.73 -12.40
CA LEU A 57 9.49 -8.99 -11.17
C LEU A 57 10.36 -8.79 -9.92
N PHE A 58 11.61 -9.24 -9.95
CA PHE A 58 12.56 -9.02 -8.86
C PHE A 58 12.84 -7.52 -8.66
N PHE A 59 13.06 -6.77 -9.74
CA PHE A 59 13.25 -5.33 -9.68
C PHE A 59 12.01 -4.60 -9.16
N LEU A 60 10.80 -5.00 -9.60
CA LEU A 60 9.54 -4.46 -9.08
C LEU A 60 9.35 -4.77 -7.60
N CYS A 61 9.67 -5.98 -7.15
CA CYS A 61 9.65 -6.32 -5.71
C CYS A 61 10.65 -5.47 -4.92
N LEU A 62 11.87 -5.29 -5.43
CA LEU A 62 12.88 -4.45 -4.78
C LEU A 62 12.43 -2.98 -4.71
N LEU A 63 11.82 -2.48 -5.78
CA LEU A 63 11.26 -1.14 -5.83
C LEU A 63 10.13 -0.96 -4.78
N ARG A 64 9.35 -2.02 -4.48
CA ARG A 64 8.34 -1.98 -3.39
C ARG A 64 8.96 -1.78 -2.01
N PHE A 65 10.11 -2.38 -1.72
CA PHE A 65 10.83 -2.10 -0.47
C PHE A 65 11.34 -0.66 -0.41
N LEU A 66 11.64 -0.06 -1.57
CA LEU A 66 12.00 1.36 -1.68
C LEU A 66 10.80 2.30 -1.45
N PHE A 67 9.59 1.86 -1.79
CA PHE A 67 8.38 2.66 -1.57
C PHE A 67 7.98 2.76 -0.08
N ILE A 68 8.32 1.76 0.76
CA ILE A 68 8.03 1.78 2.21
C ILE A 68 8.66 2.99 2.93
N PRO A 69 9.99 3.27 2.83
CA PRO A 69 10.58 4.46 3.41
C PRO A 69 10.06 5.74 2.75
N LEU A 70 9.71 5.71 1.46
CA LEU A 70 9.14 6.85 0.74
C LEU A 70 7.74 7.23 1.27
N PHE A 71 6.91 6.24 1.61
CA PHE A 71 5.62 6.46 2.27
C PHE A 71 5.78 7.02 3.69
N GLY A 72 6.76 6.51 4.44
CA GLY A 72 7.13 7.06 5.75
C GLY A 72 7.51 8.55 5.65
N LEU A 73 8.38 8.90 4.71
CA LEU A 73 8.82 10.29 4.51
C LEU A 73 7.71 11.24 4.04
N CYS A 74 6.63 10.73 3.45
CA CYS A 74 5.49 11.54 3.00
C CYS A 74 4.40 11.76 4.06
N HIS A 75 4.31 10.96 5.13
CA HIS A 75 3.14 10.96 6.02
C HIS A 75 3.42 11.25 7.50
N PHE A 76 4.66 11.49 7.95
CA PHE A 76 4.87 11.82 9.37
C PHE A 76 4.53 13.29 9.70
N PRO A 77 3.50 13.55 10.53
CA PRO A 77 3.31 14.87 11.12
C PRO A 77 4.43 15.11 12.14
N ASN A 78 5.39 15.95 11.74
CA ASN A 78 6.30 16.75 12.57
C ASN A 78 6.53 16.26 14.01
N THR A 79 7.04 15.04 14.16
CA THR A 79 7.65 14.56 15.40
C THR A 79 9.01 14.05 14.99
N ASN A 80 10.04 14.88 15.22
CA ASN A 80 11.47 14.57 15.11
C ASN A 80 12.14 14.77 13.73
N GLY A 81 12.00 15.97 13.14
CA GLY A 81 13.05 16.52 12.27
C GLY A 81 13.23 15.91 10.88
N PHE A 82 12.34 15.03 10.42
CA PHE A 82 12.36 14.57 9.03
C PHE A 82 11.71 15.63 8.11
N PRO A 83 12.42 16.12 7.08
CA PRO A 83 11.90 17.16 6.20
C PRO A 83 10.71 16.62 5.39
N TYR A 84 9.63 17.38 5.44
CA TYR A 84 8.37 17.16 4.73
C TYR A 84 8.58 17.38 3.21
N VAL A 85 8.86 16.31 2.45
CA VAL A 85 9.38 16.48 1.08
C VAL A 85 8.29 16.76 0.02
N PHE A 86 7.03 16.34 0.19
CA PHE A 86 6.01 16.48 -0.87
C PHE A 86 4.68 17.05 -0.37
N LYS A 87 4.50 18.37 -0.52
CA LYS A 87 3.28 19.14 -0.19
C LYS A 87 2.09 18.88 -1.14
N ASN A 88 2.20 17.94 -2.07
CA ASN A 88 1.26 17.79 -3.17
C ASN A 88 0.53 16.44 -3.06
N ASP A 89 -0.74 16.48 -2.62
CA ASP A 89 -1.60 15.30 -2.47
C ASP A 89 -1.71 14.49 -3.78
N PHE A 90 -1.56 15.19 -4.91
CA PHE A 90 -1.53 14.58 -6.24
C PHE A 90 -0.33 13.64 -6.45
N ILE A 91 0.86 14.01 -5.96
CA ILE A 91 2.07 13.17 -6.10
C ILE A 91 1.92 11.91 -5.24
N TYR A 92 1.40 12.05 -4.02
CA TYR A 92 1.09 10.91 -3.16
C TYR A 92 0.09 9.96 -3.84
N ALA A 93 -1.01 10.50 -4.38
CA ALA A 93 -2.01 9.71 -5.10
C ALA A 93 -1.42 8.97 -6.33
N LEU A 94 -0.53 9.62 -7.09
CA LEU A 94 0.15 9.01 -8.23
C LEU A 94 1.08 7.88 -7.80
N ILE A 95 1.83 8.05 -6.72
CA ILE A 95 2.72 7.02 -6.17
C ILE A 95 1.90 5.81 -5.71
N VAL A 96 0.81 6.03 -4.96
CA VAL A 96 -0.11 4.94 -4.53
C VAL A 96 -0.67 4.20 -5.74
N LEU A 97 -1.08 4.93 -6.78
CA LEU A 97 -1.64 4.33 -8.00
C LEU A 97 -0.61 3.47 -8.74
N LEU A 98 0.62 3.99 -8.96
CA LEU A 98 1.70 3.25 -9.62
C LEU A 98 2.15 2.04 -8.80
N PHE A 99 2.24 2.19 -7.48
CA PHE A 99 2.56 1.11 -6.55
C PHE A 99 1.51 0.00 -6.63
N SER A 100 0.23 0.36 -6.58
CA SER A 100 -0.87 -0.60 -6.64
C SER A 100 -0.97 -1.31 -8.00
N MET A 101 -0.77 -0.56 -9.10
CA MET A 101 -0.75 -1.14 -10.44
C MET A 101 0.38 -2.18 -10.59
N SER A 102 1.56 -1.86 -10.07
CA SER A 102 2.68 -2.81 -9.99
C SER A 102 2.36 -4.00 -9.09
N HIS A 103 1.59 -3.79 -8.00
CA HIS A 103 1.07 -4.82 -7.11
C HIS A 103 0.23 -5.86 -7.86
N GLY A 104 -0.87 -5.39 -8.47
CA GLY A 104 -1.81 -6.22 -9.23
C GLY A 104 -1.13 -6.96 -10.38
N TYR A 105 -0.24 -6.29 -11.11
CA TYR A 105 0.49 -6.91 -12.22
C TYR A 105 1.34 -8.11 -11.77
N CYS A 106 2.19 -7.95 -10.75
CA CYS A 106 3.05 -9.05 -10.32
C CYS A 106 2.26 -10.20 -9.69
N ASN A 107 1.19 -9.89 -8.94
CA ASN A 107 0.38 -10.92 -8.30
C ASN A 107 -0.33 -11.79 -9.35
N SER A 108 -0.96 -11.17 -10.36
CA SER A 108 -1.60 -11.89 -11.46
C SER A 108 -0.61 -12.71 -12.28
N ILE A 109 0.55 -12.16 -12.62
CA ILE A 109 1.60 -12.89 -13.34
C ILE A 109 2.06 -14.11 -12.52
N ASN A 110 2.40 -13.95 -11.23
CA ASN A 110 2.85 -15.06 -10.40
C ASN A 110 1.81 -16.18 -10.33
N MET A 111 0.55 -15.84 -10.01
CA MET A 111 -0.53 -16.82 -9.90
C MET A 111 -0.86 -17.51 -11.23
N MET A 112 -0.65 -16.85 -12.38
CA MET A 112 -0.87 -17.46 -13.69
C MET A 112 0.28 -18.38 -14.13
N TYR A 113 1.54 -18.03 -13.81
CA TYR A 113 2.69 -18.76 -14.34
C TYR A 113 3.21 -19.87 -13.45
N ALA A 114 3.19 -19.71 -12.12
CA ALA A 114 3.65 -20.73 -11.20
C ALA A 114 2.94 -22.10 -11.40
N PRO A 115 1.60 -22.19 -11.51
CA PRO A 115 0.93 -23.46 -11.81
C PRO A 115 1.23 -24.01 -13.21
N ARG A 116 1.60 -23.16 -14.18
CA ARG A 116 1.97 -23.58 -15.56
C ARG A 116 3.38 -24.14 -15.68
N ARG A 117 4.24 -23.94 -14.67
CA ARG A 117 5.62 -24.45 -14.66
C ARG A 117 5.73 -25.87 -14.12
N VAL A 118 4.67 -26.40 -13.51
CA VAL A 118 4.60 -27.75 -12.96
C VAL A 118 3.72 -28.66 -13.82
N HIS A 119 3.78 -29.98 -13.58
CA HIS A 119 2.89 -30.93 -14.25
C HIS A 119 1.42 -30.60 -13.95
N ALA A 120 0.54 -30.83 -14.94
CA ALA A 120 -0.88 -30.47 -14.86
C ALA A 120 -1.59 -31.05 -13.62
N GLN A 121 -1.16 -32.24 -13.16
CA GLN A 121 -1.68 -32.89 -11.95
C GLN A 121 -1.35 -32.12 -10.67
N LEU A 122 -0.24 -31.38 -10.62
CA LEU A 122 0.24 -30.63 -9.46
C LEU A 122 -0.13 -29.13 -9.51
N SER A 123 -0.61 -28.65 -10.67
CA SER A 123 -0.95 -27.24 -10.92
C SER A 123 -1.95 -26.67 -9.91
N SER A 124 -3.01 -27.43 -9.59
CA SER A 124 -4.02 -27.03 -8.60
C SER A 124 -3.44 -26.88 -7.19
N THR A 125 -2.57 -27.81 -6.81
CA THR A 125 -1.90 -27.82 -5.49
C THR A 125 -0.95 -26.63 -5.37
N VAL A 126 -0.19 -26.33 -6.42
CA VAL A 126 0.71 -25.16 -6.44
C VAL A 126 -0.09 -23.86 -6.31
N GLY A 127 -1.21 -23.72 -7.03
CA GLY A 127 -2.09 -22.56 -6.89
C GLY A 127 -2.60 -22.38 -5.46
N ALA A 128 -3.00 -23.48 -4.80
CA ALA A 128 -3.44 -23.46 -3.41
C ALA A 128 -2.30 -23.07 -2.43
N LEU A 129 -1.10 -23.62 -2.62
CA LEU A 129 0.07 -23.29 -1.80
C LEU A 129 0.46 -21.80 -1.92
N MET A 130 0.38 -21.23 -3.13
CA MET A 130 0.64 -19.80 -3.32
C MET A 130 -0.36 -18.93 -2.57
N LEU A 131 -1.64 -19.28 -2.61
CA LEU A 131 -2.67 -18.55 -1.87
C LEU A 131 -2.47 -18.68 -0.37
N MET A 132 -2.14 -19.88 0.13
CA MET A 132 -1.83 -20.09 1.55
C MET A 132 -0.60 -19.31 2.01
N ALA A 133 0.45 -19.25 1.18
CA ALA A 133 1.63 -18.44 1.46
C ALA A 133 1.29 -16.94 1.51
N LEU A 134 0.41 -16.47 0.62
CA LEU A 134 -0.04 -15.07 0.60
C LEU A 134 -0.87 -14.73 1.85
N THR A 135 -1.85 -15.56 2.20
CA THR A 135 -2.73 -15.31 3.35
C THR A 135 -1.99 -15.43 4.68
N SER A 136 -1.07 -16.38 4.80
CA SER A 136 -0.20 -16.49 5.98
C SER A 136 0.73 -15.29 6.13
N GLY A 137 1.29 -14.77 5.04
CA GLY A 137 2.09 -13.53 5.07
C GLY A 137 1.30 -12.33 5.58
N ILE A 138 0.04 -12.18 5.14
CA ILE A 138 -0.86 -11.12 5.62
C ILE A 138 -1.15 -11.30 7.12
N PHE A 139 -1.48 -12.52 7.54
CA PHE A 139 -1.76 -12.84 8.94
C PHE A 139 -0.56 -12.52 9.85
N VAL A 140 0.62 -12.99 9.47
CA VAL A 140 1.86 -12.70 10.21
C VAL A 140 2.14 -11.20 10.24
N GLY A 141 1.95 -10.49 9.12
CA GLY A 141 2.07 -9.04 9.06
C GLY A 141 1.12 -8.30 10.01
N SER A 142 -0.13 -8.75 10.11
CA SER A 142 -1.10 -8.20 11.07
C SER A 142 -0.67 -8.43 12.51
N VAL A 143 -0.25 -9.64 12.86
CA VAL A 143 0.23 -9.97 14.21
C VAL A 143 1.46 -9.15 14.59
N LEU A 144 2.43 -9.03 13.67
CA LEU A 144 3.62 -8.21 13.87
C LEU A 144 3.28 -6.73 14.06
N SER A 145 2.30 -6.19 13.35
CA SER A 145 1.86 -4.81 13.53
C SER A 145 1.36 -4.54 14.95
N TYR A 146 0.54 -5.45 15.51
CA TYR A 146 0.13 -5.37 16.91
C TYR A 146 1.31 -5.55 17.87
N GLY A 147 2.26 -6.42 17.54
CA GLY A 147 3.48 -6.61 18.33
C GLY A 147 4.36 -5.35 18.38
N VAL A 148 4.55 -4.66 17.26
CA VAL A 148 5.31 -3.40 17.20
C VAL A 148 4.62 -2.31 18.03
N VAL A 149 3.29 -2.20 17.94
CA VAL A 149 2.53 -1.25 18.76
C VAL A 149 2.61 -1.61 20.25
N ALA A 150 2.58 -2.89 20.61
CA ALA A 150 2.76 -3.33 22.00
C ALA A 150 4.17 -3.00 22.53
N LEU A 151 5.22 -3.19 21.72
CA LEU A 151 6.61 -2.91 22.10
C LEU A 151 6.94 -1.42 22.16
N TYR A 152 6.42 -0.60 21.23
CA TYR A 152 6.64 0.86 21.21
C TYR A 152 5.61 1.64 22.04
N GLY A 153 4.46 1.05 22.34
CA GLY A 153 3.40 1.67 23.14
C GLY A 153 3.71 1.73 24.63
N ASP A 154 4.60 0.88 25.12
CA ASP A 154 4.96 0.80 26.54
C ASP A 154 5.80 2.02 26.99
N ASP A 155 6.55 2.66 26.09
CA ASP A 155 7.31 3.89 26.38
C ASP A 155 6.41 5.15 26.53
N LYS A 156 5.11 5.03 26.23
CA LYS A 156 4.12 6.12 26.33
C LYS A 156 2.96 5.81 27.27
N ALA A 157 3.07 4.79 28.12
CA ALA A 157 2.16 4.58 29.23
C ALA A 157 2.70 5.30 30.47
N PRO A 158 2.26 6.54 30.81
CA PRO A 158 2.24 6.89 32.21
C PRO A 158 1.31 5.88 32.88
N ASN A 159 1.89 5.16 33.83
CA ASN A 159 1.19 4.34 34.79
C ASN A 159 -0.13 5.02 35.21
N ASN A 160 -1.18 4.20 35.31
CA ASN A 160 -2.51 4.49 35.86
C ASN A 160 -3.54 4.95 34.82
N LEU A 161 -4.38 4.01 34.36
CA LEU A 161 -5.85 4.00 34.50
C LEU A 161 -6.44 2.88 33.59
N PHE A 162 -6.02 1.65 33.84
CA PHE A 162 -6.94 0.52 33.73
C PHE A 162 -7.69 0.46 35.07
N PHE A 163 -9.02 0.38 35.02
CA PHE A 163 -9.99 0.39 36.14
C PHE A 163 -10.42 1.78 36.65
N GLN A 164 -11.37 2.40 35.94
CA GLN A 164 -12.67 2.75 36.51
C GLN A 164 -13.74 2.87 35.43
#